data_AF-A0A8T6UIT3-F1
#
_entry.id   AF-A0A8T6UIT3-F1
#
_cell.length_a   1.000
_cell.length_b   1.000
_cell.length_c   1.000
_cell.angle_alpha   90.00
_cell.angle_beta   90.00
_cell.angle_gamma   90.00
#
_symmetry.space_group_name_H-M   'P 1'
#
loop_
_entity.id
_entity.type
_entity.pdbx_description
1 polymer ?
#
loop_
_entity_poly.entity_id
_entity_poly.type
_entity_poly.pdbx_seq_one_letter_code
_entity_poly.pdbx_strand_id
1 'polypeptide(L)'
;GELVEEAVMRELEEETGATGRILGLVGAYSRPDRDPRGHTVSLAYAIEVGVGDVAGGDDASEAAWHDLVSPPPLAFDHDEVLADYRERGHLTISKVG
;
A
#
# COMPACT_ATOMS: atom_id res chain seq x y z
N GLY A 1 15.11 -2.70 15.62
CA GLY A 1 14.25 -3.72 14.99
C GLY A 1 12.85 -3.46 15.48
N GLU A 2 11.91 -3.39 14.57
CA GLU A 2 10.49 -3.05 14.81
C GLU A 2 9.60 -4.20 14.33
N LEU A 3 8.34 -4.22 14.76
CA LEU A 3 7.33 -5.11 14.18
C LEU A 3 6.98 -4.65 12.76
N VAL A 4 6.55 -5.58 11.90
CA VAL A 4 6.17 -5.24 10.52
C VAL A 4 4.97 -4.28 10.51
N GLU A 5 4.04 -4.45 11.45
CA GLU A 5 2.91 -3.56 11.64
C GLU A 5 3.31 -2.14 12.08
N GLU A 6 4.41 -2.01 12.84
CA GLU A 6 4.96 -0.71 13.22
C GLU A 6 5.66 -0.06 12.02
N ALA A 7 6.44 -0.84 11.27
CA ALA A 7 7.10 -0.38 10.06
C ALA A 7 6.09 0.15 9.04
N VAL A 8 5.04 -0.60 8.71
CA VAL A 8 4.08 -0.18 7.67
C VAL A 8 3.34 1.11 8.02
N MET A 9 3.08 1.35 9.32
CA MET A 9 2.44 2.59 9.77
C MET A 9 3.41 3.77 9.76
N ARG A 10 4.69 3.54 10.11
CA ARG A 10 5.75 4.55 10.01
C ARG A 10 5.99 4.96 8.55
N GLU A 11 6.17 3.99 7.65
CA GLU A 11 6.38 4.24 6.21
C GLU A 11 5.19 4.99 5.58
N LEU A 12 3.95 4.64 5.96
CA LEU A 12 2.76 5.37 5.49
C LEU A 12 2.83 6.86 5.86
N GLU A 13 3.21 7.17 7.10
CA GLU A 13 3.35 8.54 7.57
C GLU A 13 4.54 9.26 6.89
N GLU A 14 5.69 8.59 6.77
CA GLU A 14 6.91 9.15 6.18
C GLU A 14 6.79 9.41 4.67
N GLU A 15 6.08 8.56 3.92
CA GLU A 15 5.94 8.70 2.46
C GLU A 15 4.76 9.57 2.04
N THR A 16 3.70 9.65 2.85
CA THR A 16 2.43 10.30 2.43
C THR A 16 1.89 11.35 3.40
N GLY A 17 2.38 11.37 4.64
CA GLY A 17 1.82 12.15 5.74
C GLY A 17 0.50 11.59 6.30
N ALA A 18 0.00 10.47 5.78
CA ALA A 18 -1.25 9.88 6.22
C ALA A 18 -1.06 9.02 7.49
N THR A 19 -2.15 8.94 8.27
CA THR A 19 -2.28 7.97 9.37
C THR A 19 -3.55 7.16 9.18
N GLY A 20 -3.59 5.96 9.76
CA GLY A 20 -4.68 5.02 9.50
C GLY A 20 -4.73 3.86 10.47
N ARG A 21 -5.54 2.87 10.09
CA ARG A 21 -5.78 1.64 10.85
C ARG A 21 -5.57 0.43 9.96
N ILE A 22 -4.69 -0.47 10.39
CA ILE A 22 -4.47 -1.74 9.70
C ILE A 22 -5.76 -2.56 9.69
N LEU A 23 -6.17 -2.99 8.50
CA LEU A 23 -7.28 -3.92 8.30
C LEU A 23 -6.80 -5.37 8.29
N GLY A 24 -5.60 -5.61 7.76
CA GLY A 24 -4.98 -6.93 7.75
C GLY A 24 -3.88 -7.07 6.71
N LEU A 25 -3.22 -8.23 6.74
CA LEU A 25 -2.23 -8.63 5.75
C LEU A 25 -2.95 -9.07 4.47
N VAL A 26 -2.57 -8.48 3.33
CA VAL A 26 -3.02 -8.91 2.00
C VAL A 26 -2.24 -10.16 1.57
N GLY A 27 -0.91 -10.11 1.68
CA GLY A 27 -0.04 -11.20 1.27
C GLY A 27 1.44 -10.97 1.54
N ALA A 28 2.22 -12.04 1.36
CA ALA A 28 3.67 -12.03 1.40
C ALA A 28 4.22 -12.35 0.00
N TYR A 29 4.95 -11.40 -0.59
CA TYR A 29 5.45 -11.45 -1.95
C TYR A 29 6.96 -11.62 -1.93
N SER A 30 7.44 -12.79 -2.34
CA SER A 30 8.83 -13.23 -2.13
C SER A 30 9.50 -13.83 -3.36
N ARG A 31 8.88 -13.69 -4.55
CA ARG A 31 9.48 -14.17 -5.81
C ARG A 31 10.90 -13.57 -5.97
N PRO A 32 11.93 -14.37 -6.27
CA PRO A 32 13.32 -13.89 -6.32
C PRO A 32 13.56 -12.73 -7.29
N ASP A 33 12.73 -12.61 -8.32
CA ASP A 33 12.84 -11.68 -9.43
C ASP A 33 11.81 -10.53 -9.39
N ARG A 34 11.07 -10.37 -8.28
CA ARG A 34 10.02 -9.34 -8.20
C ARG A 34 10.57 -7.91 -8.21
N ASP A 35 11.78 -7.72 -7.71
CA ASP A 35 12.49 -6.45 -7.76
C ASP A 35 13.77 -6.64 -8.62
N PRO A 36 13.94 -5.92 -9.73
CA PRO A 36 15.11 -6.04 -10.59
C PRO A 36 16.42 -5.60 -9.90
N ARG A 37 16.35 -4.91 -8.76
CA ARG A 37 17.52 -4.48 -7.99
C ARG A 37 18.12 -5.59 -7.13
N GLY A 38 17.36 -6.65 -6.83
CA GLY A 38 17.80 -7.78 -6.01
C GLY A 38 16.64 -8.56 -5.39
N HIS A 39 16.96 -9.64 -4.66
CA HIS A 39 15.92 -10.45 -4.00
C HIS A 39 15.35 -9.69 -2.79
N THR A 40 14.14 -9.15 -2.97
CA THR A 40 13.38 -8.42 -1.94
C THR A 40 12.10 -9.18 -1.59
N VAL A 41 11.78 -9.25 -0.30
CA VAL A 41 10.48 -9.77 0.20
C VAL A 41 9.64 -8.59 0.69
N SER A 42 8.38 -8.53 0.26
CA SER A 42 7.42 -7.50 0.72
C SER A 42 6.23 -8.15 1.41
N LEU A 43 5.80 -7.54 2.52
CA LEU A 43 4.53 -7.85 3.18
C LEU A 43 3.58 -6.68 2.91
N ALA A 44 2.48 -6.94 2.20
CA ALA A 44 1.52 -5.90 1.85
C ALA A 44 0.35 -5.90 2.84
N TYR A 45 0.01 -4.73 3.37
CA TYR A 45 -1.10 -4.55 4.30
C TYR A 45 -2.19 -3.69 3.67
N ALA A 46 -3.44 -4.02 4.00
CA ALA A 46 -4.58 -3.16 3.77
C ALA A 46 -4.71 -2.19 4.95
N ILE A 47 -4.77 -0.89 4.66
CA ILE A 47 -4.90 0.16 5.68
C ILE A 47 -6.10 1.03 5.35
N GLU A 48 -6.96 1.24 6.33
CA GLU A 48 -8.03 2.23 6.27
C GLU A 48 -7.46 3.57 6.71
N VAL A 49 -7.57 4.57 5.83
CA VAL A 49 -7.02 5.91 6.00
C VAL A 49 -8.16 6.93 5.89
N GLY A 50 -8.08 7.99 6.68
CA GLY A 50 -9.01 9.11 6.55
C GLY A 50 -8.79 9.81 5.21
N VAL A 51 -9.88 10.31 4.60
CA VAL A 51 -9.76 11.15 3.39
C VAL A 51 -9.22 12.52 3.83
N GLY A 52 -7.99 12.81 3.44
CA GLY A 52 -7.31 14.07 3.71
C GLY A 52 -6.25 14.36 2.63
N ASP A 53 -5.59 15.50 2.76
CA ASP A 53 -4.48 15.85 1.88
C ASP A 53 -3.31 14.89 2.13
N VAL A 54 -2.74 14.37 1.03
CA VAL A 54 -1.50 13.57 1.04
C VAL A 54 -0.46 14.31 0.23
N ALA A 55 0.80 14.16 0.63
CA ALA A 55 1.93 14.72 -0.09
C ALA A 55 3.09 13.74 -0.04
N GLY A 56 3.89 13.70 -1.12
CA GLY A 56 5.10 12.90 -1.14
C GLY A 56 6.07 13.33 -0.03
N GLY A 57 6.64 12.35 0.66
CA GLY A 57 7.62 12.55 1.73
C GLY A 57 9.02 12.11 1.35
N ASP A 58 9.64 11.25 2.16
CA ASP A 58 11.07 10.96 2.12
C ASP A 58 11.54 10.37 0.77
N ASP A 59 11.08 9.15 0.45
CA ASP A 59 11.40 8.47 -0.81
C ASP A 59 10.35 8.71 -1.92
N ALA A 60 9.19 9.27 -1.57
CA ALA A 60 8.10 9.54 -2.50
C ALA A 60 8.09 11.01 -2.95
N SER A 61 8.34 11.27 -4.24
CA SER A 61 8.26 12.63 -4.79
C SER A 61 6.84 13.20 -4.87
N GLU A 62 5.83 12.33 -4.89
CA GLU A 62 4.40 12.68 -5.00
C GLU A 62 3.56 11.60 -4.30
N ALA A 63 2.44 12.03 -3.70
CA ALA A 63 1.40 11.13 -3.20
C ALA A 63 0.04 11.68 -3.65
N ALA A 64 -0.82 10.81 -4.16
CA ALA A 64 -2.15 11.17 -4.64
C ALA A 64 -3.14 10.01 -4.46
N TRP A 65 -4.41 10.36 -4.27
CA TRP A 65 -5.49 9.38 -4.26
C TRP A 65 -5.86 8.97 -5.69
N HIS A 66 -5.85 7.66 -5.96
CA HIS A 66 -6.26 7.09 -7.24
C HIS A 66 -7.46 6.17 -7.08
N ASP A 67 -8.21 6.00 -8.18
CA ASP A 67 -9.33 5.08 -8.20
C ASP A 67 -8.86 3.63 -8.03
N LEU A 68 -9.49 2.91 -7.10
CA LEU A 68 -9.14 1.54 -6.77
C LEU A 68 -9.44 0.55 -7.89
N VAL A 69 -10.22 0.89 -8.91
CA VAL A 69 -10.55 0.05 -10.07
C VAL A 69 -9.62 0.37 -11.24
N SER A 70 -9.25 1.63 -11.43
CA SER A 70 -8.44 2.09 -12.56
C SER A 70 -7.27 3.00 -12.12
N PRO A 71 -6.26 2.47 -11.42
CA PRO A 71 -5.06 3.23 -11.05
C PRO A 71 -4.15 3.49 -12.26
N PRO A 72 -3.16 4.39 -12.14
CA PRO A 72 -2.06 4.48 -13.10
C PRO A 72 -1.24 3.17 -13.13
N PRO A 73 -0.33 2.99 -14.11
CA PRO A 73 0.58 1.86 -14.13
C PRO A 73 1.36 1.74 -12.82
N LEU A 74 1.36 0.55 -12.24
CA LEU A 74 2.02 0.29 -10.96
C LEU A 74 3.43 -0.28 -11.17
N ALA A 75 4.32 -0.02 -10.21
CA ALA A 75 5.68 -0.54 -10.25
C ALA A 75 5.73 -2.02 -9.85
N PHE A 76 6.79 -2.71 -10.30
CA PHE A 76 7.08 -4.09 -9.91
C PHE A 76 5.89 -5.04 -10.13
N ASP A 77 5.48 -5.78 -9.10
CA ASP A 77 4.34 -6.69 -9.07
C ASP A 77 3.13 -6.10 -8.32
N HIS A 78 3.05 -4.77 -8.16
CA HIS A 78 1.97 -4.13 -7.40
C HIS A 78 0.57 -4.34 -8.03
N ASP A 79 0.48 -4.66 -9.33
CA ASP A 79 -0.77 -5.08 -9.96
C ASP A 79 -1.31 -6.40 -9.36
N GLU A 80 -0.42 -7.34 -9.00
CA GLU A 80 -0.76 -8.60 -8.32
C GLU A 80 -1.27 -8.31 -6.90
N VAL A 81 -0.56 -7.44 -6.16
CA VAL A 81 -0.95 -7.01 -4.81
C VAL A 81 -2.36 -6.37 -4.81
N LEU A 82 -2.63 -5.49 -5.77
CA LEU A 82 -3.93 -4.84 -5.88
C LEU A 82 -5.04 -5.81 -6.28
N ALA A 83 -4.75 -6.79 -7.16
CA ALA A 83 -5.69 -7.84 -7.52
C ALA A 83 -6.05 -8.71 -6.30
N ASP A 84 -5.06 -9.14 -5.51
CA ASP A 84 -5.26 -9.90 -4.29
C ASP A 84 -6.11 -9.13 -3.26
N TYR A 85 -5.84 -7.84 -3.08
CA TYR A 85 -6.62 -6.97 -2.20
C TYR A 85 -8.10 -6.92 -2.61
N ARG A 86 -8.37 -6.78 -3.91
CA ARG A 86 -9.73 -6.75 -4.47
C ARG A 86 -10.45 -8.08 -4.30
N GLU A 87 -9.78 -9.20 -4.52
CA GLU A 87 -10.37 -10.55 -4.41
C GLU A 87 -10.71 -10.90 -2.96
N ARG A 88 -9.85 -10.51 -2.01
CA ARG A 88 -9.97 -10.86 -0.58
C ARG A 88 -10.96 -9.96 0.19
N GLY A 89 -11.82 -9.22 -0.50
CA GLY A 89 -12.99 -8.58 0.08
C GLY A 89 -12.72 -7.41 1.03
N HIS A 90 -11.54 -6.80 1.00
CA HIS A 90 -11.25 -5.60 1.80
C HIS A 90 -11.89 -4.33 1.23
N LEU A 91 -12.72 -4.47 0.20
CA LEU A 91 -13.53 -3.41 -0.40
C LEU A 91 -14.68 -3.03 0.54
N THR A 92 -14.42 -2.23 1.57
CA THR A 92 -15.47 -1.41 2.16
C THR A 92 -15.63 -0.18 1.26
N ILE A 93 -16.48 -0.27 0.23
CA ILE A 93 -16.87 0.90 -0.56
C ILE A 93 -17.76 1.77 0.34
N SER A 94 -17.13 2.62 1.15
CA SER A 94 -17.80 3.75 1.79
C SER A 94 -18.09 4.76 0.69
N LYS A 95 -19.24 4.60 0.05
CA LYS A 95 -19.82 5.60 -0.84
C LYS A 95 -20.03 6.87 -0.01
N VAL A 96 -19.10 7.81 -0.10
CA VAL A 96 -19.28 9.15 0.47
C VAL A 96 -20.35 9.81 -0.38
N GLY A 97 -21.54 9.98 0.21
CA GLY A 97 -22.61 10.85 -0.27
C GLY A 97 -22.76 12.01 0.68
#